data_AF-A0A937RA72-F1
#
_entry.id   AF-A0A937RA72-F1
#
_cell.length_a   1.000
_cell.length_b   1.000
_cell.length_c   1.000
_cell.angle_alpha   90.00
_cell.angle_beta   90.00
_cell.angle_gamma   90.00
#
_symmetry.space_group_name_H-M   'P 1'
#
loop_
_entity.id
_entity.type
_entity.pdbx_description
1 polymer ?
#
loop_
_entity_poly.entity_id
_entity_poly.type
_entity_poly.pdbx_seq_one_letter_code
_entity_poly.pdbx_strand_id
1 'polypeptide(L)'
;MAIQTMRTAAYVQAGQTTSCIGCHEHRTTAPGNLASRAASLEPSRITPGPPGSWPLRYDRLVQPVLDTHCVGCHSPKGNKKAVAKMNLTPAKSYAALSNHASKPIPVQFVWRRGPGGAPGRNTQPYVGMPQMASLSLHAHVRRRYGESQSIVGACAARMSPVLAHLQRGHHKVKLGPEDWERLVTWMDTYGQRQGHFSAEQERGLHDLRKRLAPLLAKRP
;
A
#
# COMPACT_ATOMS: atom_id res chain seq x y z
N MET A 1 -0.90 6.24 -0.39
CA MET A 1 -1.49 5.11 0.36
C MET A 1 -2.83 4.77 -0.25
N ALA A 2 -3.13 3.49 -0.39
CA ALA A 2 -4.40 2.99 -0.87
C ALA A 2 -5.55 3.36 0.10
N ILE A 3 -6.73 3.59 -0.48
CA ILE A 3 -7.97 3.89 0.27
C ILE A 3 -8.88 2.66 0.31
N GLN A 4 -8.95 1.91 -0.78
CA GLN A 4 -9.68 0.67 -0.92
C GLN A 4 -8.94 -0.24 -1.92
N THR A 5 -9.05 -1.56 -1.78
CA THR A 5 -8.38 -2.53 -2.66
C THR A 5 -9.38 -3.45 -3.33
N MET A 6 -9.26 -3.64 -4.64
CA MET A 6 -10.01 -4.69 -5.35
C MET A 6 -9.26 -6.03 -5.21
N ARG A 7 -9.80 -6.97 -4.43
CA ARG A 7 -9.22 -8.30 -4.21
C ARG A 7 -9.78 -9.34 -5.19
N THR A 8 -9.66 -9.04 -6.49
CA THR A 8 -10.02 -9.96 -7.58
C THR A 8 -9.03 -9.79 -8.72
N ALA A 9 -9.09 -10.66 -9.72
CA ALA A 9 -8.34 -10.50 -10.96
C ALA A 9 -9.23 -9.83 -12.02
N ALA A 10 -8.67 -8.81 -12.68
CA ALA A 10 -9.26 -8.23 -13.89
C ALA A 10 -8.33 -8.55 -15.06
N TYR A 11 -8.90 -9.04 -16.15
CA TYR A 11 -8.17 -9.34 -17.38
C TYR A 11 -9.03 -8.95 -18.59
N VAL A 12 -8.37 -8.64 -19.70
CA VAL A 12 -8.97 -8.33 -21.00
C VAL A 12 -8.18 -9.03 -22.09
N GLN A 13 -8.84 -9.47 -23.15
CA GLN A 13 -8.18 -10.01 -24.33
C GLN A 13 -7.68 -8.87 -25.25
N ALA A 14 -6.83 -9.20 -26.21
CA ALA A 14 -6.42 -8.26 -27.24
C ALA A 14 -7.64 -7.67 -27.96
N GLY A 15 -7.71 -6.34 -28.06
CA GLY A 15 -8.83 -5.61 -28.66
C GLY A 15 -10.06 -5.43 -27.75
N GLN A 16 -10.09 -6.01 -26.55
CA GLN A 16 -11.22 -5.84 -25.63
C GLN A 16 -11.05 -4.61 -24.75
N THR A 17 -12.18 -3.96 -24.47
CA THR A 17 -12.29 -2.88 -23.47
C THR A 17 -13.18 -3.36 -22.34
N THR A 18 -12.76 -3.11 -21.09
CA THR A 18 -13.57 -3.33 -19.90
C THR A 18 -13.76 -2.01 -19.16
N SER A 19 -14.94 -1.79 -18.60
CA SER A 19 -15.27 -0.57 -17.86
C SER A 19 -15.95 -0.90 -16.54
N CYS A 20 -15.66 -0.13 -15.50
CA CYS A 20 -16.34 -0.22 -14.21
C CYS A 20 -17.13 1.06 -13.96
N ILE A 21 -18.31 0.92 -13.34
CA ILE A 21 -19.18 2.06 -13.01
C ILE A 21 -18.80 2.74 -11.69
N GLY A 22 -17.89 2.14 -10.92
CA GLY A 22 -17.39 2.65 -9.65
C GLY A 22 -16.48 1.64 -8.94
N CYS A 23 -16.03 1.98 -7.73
CA CYS A 23 -15.17 1.13 -6.91
C CYS A 23 -16.02 0.14 -6.10
N HIS A 24 -16.08 -1.12 -6.53
CA HIS A 24 -16.85 -2.20 -5.86
C HIS A 24 -18.38 -2.03 -5.93
N GLU A 25 -18.88 -1.49 -7.04
CA GLU A 25 -20.31 -1.40 -7.32
C GLU A 25 -20.95 -2.76 -7.62
N HIS A 26 -22.26 -2.88 -7.40
CA HIS A 26 -22.97 -4.14 -7.62
C HIS A 26 -22.99 -4.49 -9.11
N ARG A 27 -22.68 -5.74 -9.45
CA ARG A 27 -22.54 -6.23 -10.84
C ARG A 27 -23.82 -6.13 -11.69
N THR A 28 -24.98 -5.97 -11.05
CA THR A 28 -26.28 -5.83 -11.73
C THR A 28 -26.76 -4.38 -11.80
N THR A 29 -25.95 -3.42 -11.32
CA THR A 29 -26.27 -2.01 -11.40
C THR A 29 -25.90 -1.50 -12.79
N ALA A 30 -26.83 -0.82 -13.45
CA ALA A 30 -26.55 -0.16 -14.72
C ALA A 30 -25.67 1.08 -14.50
N PRO A 31 -24.74 1.40 -15.42
CA PRO A 31 -24.04 2.68 -15.38
C PRO A 31 -25.02 3.85 -15.40
N GLY A 32 -24.74 4.89 -14.62
CA GLY A 32 -25.39 6.18 -14.83
C GLY A 32 -25.04 6.73 -16.22
N ASN A 33 -25.96 7.45 -16.84
CA ASN A 33 -25.71 8.15 -18.11
C ASN A 33 -24.89 9.44 -17.87
N LEU A 34 -23.63 9.27 -17.46
CA LEU A 34 -22.69 10.35 -17.18
C LEU A 34 -21.43 10.14 -18.02
N ALA A 35 -21.04 11.16 -18.78
CA ALA A 35 -19.78 11.15 -19.50
C ALA A 35 -18.62 11.19 -18.50
N SER A 36 -17.84 10.11 -18.41
CA SER A 36 -16.61 10.10 -17.61
C SER A 36 -15.58 11.01 -18.26
N ARG A 37 -14.97 11.91 -17.47
CA ARG A 37 -13.86 12.76 -17.94
C ARG A 37 -12.72 11.93 -18.53
N ALA A 38 -12.51 10.71 -18.03
CA ALA A 38 -11.46 9.83 -18.53
C ALA A 38 -11.68 9.39 -19.99
N ALA A 39 -12.94 9.32 -20.46
CA ALA A 39 -13.24 8.93 -21.83
C ALA A 39 -12.88 10.01 -22.85
N SER A 40 -12.70 11.25 -22.41
CA SER A 40 -12.28 12.38 -23.25
C SER A 40 -10.76 12.64 -23.20
N LEU A 41 -10.00 11.79 -22.49
CA LEU A 41 -8.56 11.91 -22.34
C LEU A 41 -7.86 10.78 -23.07
N GLU A 42 -6.64 11.06 -23.55
CA GLU A 42 -5.73 10.04 -24.03
C GLU A 42 -5.36 9.03 -22.92
N PRO A 43 -5.03 7.78 -23.26
CA PRO A 43 -4.56 6.80 -22.29
C PRO A 43 -3.38 7.33 -21.46
N SER A 44 -3.55 7.31 -20.14
CA SER A 44 -2.50 7.75 -19.21
C SER A 44 -1.29 6.82 -19.26
N ARG A 45 -0.09 7.42 -19.38
CA ARG A 45 1.17 6.70 -19.13
C ARG A 45 1.28 6.31 -17.66
N ILE A 46 1.82 5.13 -17.40
CA ILE A 46 1.96 4.59 -16.04
C ILE A 46 3.22 5.18 -15.39
N THR A 47 3.05 5.94 -14.31
CA THR A 47 4.19 6.37 -13.48
C THR A 47 4.73 5.17 -12.71
N PRO A 48 6.00 4.79 -12.89
CA PRO A 48 6.54 3.65 -12.16
C PRO A 48 6.72 3.93 -10.67
N GLY A 49 6.51 2.90 -9.85
CA GLY A 49 6.85 2.94 -8.42
C GLY A 49 8.36 3.06 -8.18
N PRO A 50 8.76 3.25 -6.91
CA PRO A 50 10.15 3.45 -6.53
C PRO A 50 11.01 2.20 -6.86
N PRO A 51 12.35 2.36 -6.96
CA PRO A 51 13.25 1.21 -7.13
C PRO A 51 12.95 0.09 -6.13
N GLY A 52 12.92 -1.15 -6.62
CA GLY A 52 12.52 -2.33 -5.85
C GLY A 52 11.02 -2.66 -5.89
N SER A 53 10.17 -1.82 -6.50
CA SER A 53 8.74 -2.11 -6.66
C SER A 53 8.42 -3.05 -7.82
N TRP A 54 9.39 -3.33 -8.70
CA TRP A 54 9.23 -4.27 -9.82
C TRP A 54 10.54 -4.97 -10.22
N PRO A 55 10.58 -6.33 -10.18
CA PRO A 55 9.66 -7.13 -9.36
C PRO A 55 9.73 -6.67 -7.90
N LEU A 56 8.65 -6.87 -7.14
CA LEU A 56 8.62 -6.48 -5.73
C LEU A 56 9.76 -7.18 -4.96
N ARG A 57 10.67 -6.42 -4.38
CA ARG A 57 11.85 -6.94 -3.69
C ARG A 57 12.05 -6.19 -2.39
N TYR A 58 11.78 -6.84 -1.25
CA TYR A 58 11.89 -6.19 0.06
C TYR A 58 13.29 -5.63 0.32
N ASP A 59 14.31 -6.39 -0.06
CA ASP A 59 15.73 -6.04 0.06
C ASP A 59 16.13 -4.81 -0.77
N ARG A 60 15.38 -4.49 -1.83
CA ARG A 60 15.63 -3.30 -2.67
C ARG A 60 14.65 -2.16 -2.41
N LEU A 61 13.45 -2.49 -1.95
CA LEU A 61 12.36 -1.54 -1.74
C LEU A 61 12.39 -0.94 -0.34
N VAL A 62 12.51 -1.77 0.69
CA VAL A 62 12.34 -1.35 2.10
C VAL A 62 13.65 -1.30 2.86
N GLN A 63 14.51 -2.31 2.69
CA GLN A 63 15.75 -2.38 3.46
C GLN A 63 16.63 -1.13 3.32
N PRO A 64 16.79 -0.48 2.14
CA PRO A 64 17.58 0.74 2.04
C PRO A 64 17.06 1.90 2.91
N VAL A 65 15.74 1.99 3.10
CA VAL A 65 15.12 2.98 4.02
C VAL A 65 15.53 2.66 5.45
N LEU A 66 15.50 1.39 5.84
CA LEU A 66 15.88 0.95 7.18
C LEU A 66 17.37 1.14 7.43
N ASP A 67 18.22 0.82 6.45
CA ASP A 67 19.67 0.97 6.55
C ASP A 67 20.05 2.43 6.80
N THR A 68 19.39 3.35 6.10
CA THR A 68 19.61 4.80 6.22
C THR A 68 19.13 5.35 7.56
N HIS A 69 17.91 4.97 7.99
CA HIS A 69 17.21 5.68 9.07
C HIS A 69 17.09 4.91 10.39
N CYS A 70 17.20 3.58 10.36
CA CYS A 70 16.78 2.73 11.48
C CYS A 70 17.91 1.83 12.01
N VAL A 71 18.71 1.24 11.14
CA VAL A 71 19.72 0.21 11.48
C VAL A 71 20.79 0.75 12.42
N GLY A 72 21.13 2.04 12.34
CA GLY A 72 22.07 2.68 13.27
C GLY A 72 21.70 2.47 14.75
N CYS A 73 20.41 2.47 15.07
CA CYS A 73 19.92 2.18 16.43
C CYS A 73 19.43 0.73 16.59
N HIS A 74 18.86 0.13 15.55
CA HIS A 74 18.22 -1.18 15.55
C HIS A 74 19.10 -2.33 15.03
N SER A 75 20.41 -2.23 15.24
CA SER A 75 21.39 -3.30 14.96
C SER A 75 22.14 -3.70 16.24
N PRO A 76 22.72 -4.91 16.35
CA PRO A 76 23.45 -5.35 17.54
C PRO A 76 24.56 -4.40 18.02
N LYS A 77 25.10 -3.57 17.12
CA LYS A 77 26.11 -2.54 17.42
C LYS A 77 25.50 -1.21 17.92
N GLY A 78 24.18 -1.05 17.79
CA GLY A 78 23.43 0.13 18.20
C GLY A 78 22.87 0.03 19.62
N ASN A 79 21.62 0.46 19.80
CA ASN A 79 20.99 0.53 21.12
C ASN A 79 20.45 -0.84 21.54
N LYS A 80 21.03 -1.44 22.59
CA LYS A 80 20.62 -2.75 23.13
C LYS A 80 19.10 -2.85 23.42
N LYS A 81 18.48 -1.79 23.97
CA LYS A 81 17.02 -1.77 24.23
C LYS A 81 16.21 -1.72 22.95
N ALA A 82 16.67 -0.99 21.94
CA ALA A 82 16.00 -0.91 20.64
C ALA A 82 16.07 -2.24 19.90
N VAL A 83 17.24 -2.88 19.87
CA VAL A 83 17.47 -4.19 19.25
C VAL A 83 16.66 -5.29 19.91
N ALA A 84 16.59 -5.29 21.25
CA ALA A 84 15.78 -6.26 22.00
C ALA A 84 14.29 -6.16 21.65
N LYS A 85 13.79 -4.95 21.35
CA LYS A 85 12.42 -4.76 20.88
C LYS A 85 12.26 -5.13 19.40
N MET A 86 13.19 -4.70 18.56
CA MET A 86 13.11 -4.86 17.12
C MET A 86 14.50 -4.78 16.48
N ASN A 87 14.96 -5.89 15.89
CA ASN A 87 16.18 -5.91 15.09
C ASN A 87 15.84 -5.68 13.61
N LEU A 88 16.37 -4.60 13.04
CA LEU A 88 16.08 -4.16 11.67
C LEU A 88 17.24 -4.40 10.69
N THR A 89 18.23 -5.23 11.08
CA THR A 89 19.24 -5.72 10.14
C THR A 89 18.61 -6.55 9.01
N PRO A 90 19.22 -6.64 7.82
CA PRO A 90 18.65 -7.32 6.65
C PRO A 90 18.16 -8.75 6.91
N ALA A 91 18.81 -9.48 7.82
CA ALA A 91 18.44 -10.85 8.16
C ALA A 91 17.14 -10.97 8.97
N LYS A 92 16.71 -9.90 9.67
CA LYS A 92 15.62 -9.93 10.66
C LYS A 92 14.49 -8.94 10.37
N SER A 93 14.80 -7.85 9.66
CA SER A 93 13.90 -6.72 9.40
C SER A 93 12.55 -7.12 8.81
N TYR A 94 12.53 -8.01 7.82
CA TYR A 94 11.30 -8.47 7.19
C TYR A 94 10.34 -9.10 8.21
N ALA A 95 10.82 -10.07 8.98
CA ALA A 95 10.00 -10.75 9.97
C ALA A 95 9.61 -9.81 11.12
N ALA A 96 10.53 -8.91 11.50
CA ALA A 96 10.28 -7.91 12.53
C ALA A 96 9.13 -6.98 12.14
N LEU A 97 9.18 -6.37 10.94
CA LEU A 97 8.13 -5.44 10.48
C LEU A 97 6.81 -6.15 10.18
N SER A 98 6.85 -7.29 9.48
CA SER A 98 5.64 -8.01 9.06
C SER A 98 4.82 -8.54 10.23
N ASN A 99 5.49 -8.91 11.33
CA ASN A 99 4.87 -9.46 12.53
C ASN A 99 4.68 -8.43 13.65
N HIS A 100 5.07 -7.16 13.45
CA HIS A 100 4.93 -6.14 14.47
C HIS A 100 3.46 -5.77 14.71
N ALA A 101 2.94 -6.19 15.86
CA ALA A 101 1.66 -5.74 16.39
C ALA A 101 1.88 -4.70 17.50
N SER A 102 0.86 -3.89 17.76
CA SER A 102 0.88 -2.91 18.84
C SER A 102 -0.40 -2.97 19.65
N LYS A 103 -0.40 -2.33 20.83
CA LYS A 103 -1.65 -1.87 21.42
C LYS A 103 -2.41 -0.99 20.41
N PRO A 104 -3.74 -0.92 20.45
CA PRO A 104 -4.52 -0.05 19.58
C PRO A 104 -3.96 1.37 19.54
N ILE A 105 -3.53 1.81 18.36
CA ILE A 105 -3.08 3.18 18.08
C ILE A 105 -4.12 3.84 17.17
N PRO A 106 -4.63 5.04 17.51
CA PRO A 106 -5.52 5.78 16.62
C PRO A 106 -4.83 6.09 15.29
N VAL A 107 -5.49 5.75 14.17
CA VAL A 107 -5.07 6.25 12.85
C VAL A 107 -5.83 7.54 12.55
N GLN A 108 -5.12 8.62 12.19
CA GLN A 108 -5.77 9.90 11.90
C GLN A 108 -6.67 9.80 10.66
N PHE A 109 -7.93 10.17 10.85
CA PHE A 109 -8.90 10.36 9.77
C PHE A 109 -8.92 11.82 9.35
N VAL A 110 -8.53 12.12 8.11
CA VAL A 110 -8.87 13.40 7.48
C VAL A 110 -9.94 13.15 6.43
N TRP A 111 -11.21 13.34 6.80
CA TRP A 111 -12.26 13.68 5.85
C TRP A 111 -12.42 15.19 5.89
N ARG A 112 -11.99 15.89 4.84
CA ARG A 112 -12.48 17.25 4.61
C ARG A 112 -13.92 17.10 4.14
N ARG A 113 -14.88 17.48 5.00
CA ARG A 113 -16.30 17.59 4.61
C ARG A 113 -16.36 18.53 3.41
N GLY A 114 -16.69 17.99 2.24
CA GLY A 114 -17.00 18.81 1.07
C GLY A 114 -18.20 19.70 1.39
N PRO A 115 -18.19 21.00 1.04
CA PRO A 115 -19.38 21.82 1.18
C PRO A 115 -20.40 21.33 0.14
N GLY A 116 -21.57 20.82 0.58
CA GLY A 116 -22.70 20.57 -0.34
C GLY A 116 -23.48 19.25 -0.24
N GLY A 117 -23.53 18.57 0.91
CA GLY A 117 -24.44 17.41 1.06
C GLY A 117 -25.89 17.86 1.30
N ALA A 118 -26.76 17.70 0.30
CA ALA A 118 -28.21 17.99 0.39
C ALA A 118 -28.91 17.13 1.45
N PRO A 119 -29.92 17.66 2.18
CA PRO A 119 -30.66 16.90 3.17
C PRO A 119 -31.67 15.97 2.50
N GLY A 120 -31.73 14.70 2.90
CA GLY A 120 -32.91 13.87 2.63
C GLY A 120 -32.73 12.53 1.90
N ARG A 121 -31.50 12.01 1.75
CA ARG A 121 -31.33 10.56 1.46
C ARG A 121 -30.67 9.90 2.66
N ASN A 122 -31.16 8.71 2.99
CA ASN A 122 -30.80 7.90 4.15
C ASN A 122 -29.32 7.45 4.10
N THR A 123 -28.38 8.39 4.15
CA THR A 123 -27.01 8.12 4.55
C THR A 123 -27.04 8.16 6.06
N GLN A 124 -27.37 7.04 6.71
CA GLN A 124 -26.82 6.87 8.05
C GLN A 124 -25.31 7.11 7.90
N PRO A 125 -24.74 8.15 8.52
CA PRO A 125 -23.31 8.22 8.62
C PRO A 125 -22.95 6.95 9.37
N TYR A 126 -22.23 6.02 8.72
CA TYR A 126 -21.46 5.07 9.48
C TYR A 126 -20.55 5.96 10.32
N VAL A 127 -20.95 6.23 11.56
CA VAL A 127 -20.14 6.92 12.55
C VAL A 127 -18.98 5.96 12.72
N GLY A 128 -17.95 6.16 11.90
CA GLY A 128 -16.88 5.20 11.75
C GLY A 128 -16.31 4.99 13.14
N MET A 129 -16.46 3.78 13.68
CA MET A 129 -15.69 3.40 14.85
C MET A 129 -14.24 3.83 14.60
N PRO A 130 -13.56 4.43 15.58
CA PRO A 130 -12.16 4.81 15.41
C PRO A 130 -11.43 3.58 14.88
N GLN A 131 -10.97 3.62 13.63
CA GLN A 131 -10.15 2.51 13.13
C GLN A 131 -8.84 2.61 13.91
N MET A 132 -8.44 1.49 14.51
CA MET A 132 -7.24 1.40 15.32
C MET A 132 -6.25 0.49 14.62
N ALA A 133 -5.01 0.95 14.48
CA ALA A 133 -3.91 0.09 14.10
C ALA A 133 -3.50 -0.74 15.33
N SER A 134 -3.52 -2.06 15.21
CA SER A 134 -3.12 -2.97 16.30
C SER A 134 -2.57 -4.29 15.79
N LEU A 135 -3.19 -4.83 14.73
CA LEU A 135 -2.75 -6.05 14.08
C LEU A 135 -1.41 -5.85 13.39
N SER A 136 -0.60 -6.91 13.39
CA SER A 136 0.56 -6.96 12.51
C SER A 136 0.15 -6.91 11.05
N LEU A 137 1.06 -6.49 10.17
CA LEU A 137 0.82 -6.46 8.73
C LEU A 137 0.34 -7.84 8.24
N HIS A 138 1.01 -8.92 8.67
CA HIS A 138 0.64 -10.28 8.31
C HIS A 138 -0.78 -10.65 8.79
N ALA A 139 -1.12 -10.36 10.05
CA ALA A 139 -2.44 -10.66 10.60
C ALA A 139 -3.54 -9.82 9.93
N HIS A 140 -3.27 -8.53 9.64
CA HIS A 140 -4.20 -7.66 8.94
C HIS A 140 -4.47 -8.19 7.53
N VAL A 141 -3.44 -8.51 6.75
CA VAL A 141 -3.59 -9.07 5.40
C VAL A 141 -4.44 -10.35 5.45
N ARG A 142 -4.09 -11.32 6.31
CA ARG A 142 -4.85 -12.58 6.42
C ARG A 142 -6.31 -12.34 6.79
N ARG A 143 -6.60 -11.45 7.74
CA ARG A 143 -7.97 -11.08 8.09
C ARG A 143 -8.71 -10.50 6.89
N ARG A 144 -8.11 -9.55 6.17
CA ARG A 144 -8.76 -8.90 5.02
C ARG A 144 -9.02 -9.88 3.88
N TYR A 145 -8.16 -10.88 3.69
CA TYR A 145 -8.41 -11.94 2.71
C TYR A 145 -9.58 -12.87 3.11
N GLY A 146 -9.85 -13.04 4.40
CA GLY A 146 -11.02 -13.77 4.89
C GLY A 146 -12.33 -12.98 4.79
N GLU A 147 -12.29 -11.69 4.44
CA GLU A 147 -13.47 -10.85 4.30
C GLU A 147 -13.92 -10.79 2.83
N SER A 148 -15.20 -11.03 2.59
CA SER A 148 -15.79 -11.07 1.24
C SER A 148 -15.78 -9.73 0.50
N GLN A 149 -15.49 -8.62 1.19
CA GLN A 149 -15.52 -7.28 0.61
C GLN A 149 -14.39 -6.41 1.15
N SER A 150 -13.94 -5.46 0.34
CA SER A 150 -12.96 -4.46 0.78
C SER A 150 -13.63 -3.36 1.59
N ILE A 151 -13.06 -3.02 2.74
CA ILE A 151 -13.55 -1.94 3.59
C ILE A 151 -12.76 -0.67 3.29
N VAL A 152 -13.48 0.40 2.96
CA VAL A 152 -12.88 1.73 2.72
C VAL A 152 -12.10 2.18 3.95
N GLY A 153 -10.85 2.60 3.74
CA GLY A 153 -9.93 3.03 4.79
C GLY A 153 -9.20 1.89 5.50
N ALA A 154 -9.55 0.62 5.27
CA ALA A 154 -8.92 -0.52 5.95
C ALA A 154 -7.72 -1.11 5.18
N CYS A 155 -7.04 -0.31 4.35
CA CYS A 155 -5.87 -0.75 3.58
C CYS A 155 -4.64 -0.99 4.48
N ALA A 156 -3.74 -1.86 4.03
CA ALA A 156 -2.66 -2.39 4.86
C ALA A 156 -1.67 -1.32 5.35
N ALA A 157 -1.23 -0.39 4.49
CA ALA A 157 -0.36 0.70 4.93
C ALA A 157 -1.08 1.61 5.95
N ARG A 158 -2.33 1.96 5.66
CA ARG A 158 -3.15 2.84 6.50
C ARG A 158 -3.40 2.25 7.90
N MET A 159 -3.58 0.93 7.99
CA MET A 159 -3.84 0.23 9.25
C MET A 159 -2.57 -0.31 9.93
N SER A 160 -1.39 0.02 9.40
CA SER A 160 -0.12 -0.48 9.92
C SER A 160 0.29 0.21 11.22
N PRO A 161 0.52 -0.53 12.32
CA PRO A 161 1.09 0.02 13.54
C PRO A 161 2.44 0.71 13.33
N VAL A 162 3.25 0.18 12.41
CA VAL A 162 4.57 0.73 12.08
C VAL A 162 4.41 2.11 11.45
N LEU A 163 3.54 2.27 10.44
CA LEU A 163 3.33 3.58 9.82
C LEU A 163 2.65 4.56 10.77
N ALA A 164 1.66 4.11 11.56
CA ALA A 164 1.02 4.95 12.56
C ALA A 164 2.01 5.46 13.63
N HIS A 165 3.00 4.64 13.99
CA HIS A 165 4.08 5.05 14.88
C HIS A 165 5.02 6.06 14.21
N LEU A 166 5.47 5.79 12.98
CA LEU A 166 6.35 6.69 12.23
C LEU A 166 5.70 8.06 11.96
N GLN A 167 4.39 8.10 11.71
CA GLN A 167 3.64 9.34 11.51
C GLN A 167 3.60 10.24 12.75
N ARG A 168 3.58 9.64 13.95
CA ARG A 168 3.70 10.38 15.22
C ARG A 168 5.13 10.85 15.51
N GLY A 169 6.10 10.39 14.71
CA GLY A 169 7.51 10.65 14.88
C GLY A 169 8.21 9.59 15.72
N HIS A 170 9.50 9.37 15.42
CA HIS A 170 10.35 8.47 16.17
C HIS A 170 11.74 9.12 16.36
N HIS A 171 11.94 9.72 17.54
CA HIS A 171 13.15 10.49 17.85
C HIS A 171 13.42 11.60 16.81
N LYS A 172 14.61 11.58 16.20
CA LYS A 172 15.05 12.58 15.20
C LYS A 172 14.89 12.10 13.75
N VAL A 173 14.28 10.93 13.53
CA VAL A 173 14.12 10.36 12.18
C VAL A 173 13.10 11.18 11.39
N LYS A 174 13.48 11.60 10.18
CA LYS A 174 12.61 12.25 9.21
C LYS A 174 12.72 11.51 7.88
N LEU A 175 11.61 10.93 7.43
CA LEU A 175 11.54 10.22 6.16
C LEU A 175 11.17 11.19 5.02
N GLY A 176 11.88 11.10 3.91
CA GLY A 176 11.54 11.83 2.68
C GLY A 176 10.33 11.25 1.96
N PRO A 177 9.78 11.94 0.96
CA PRO A 177 8.61 11.48 0.20
C PRO A 177 8.79 10.09 -0.42
N GLU A 178 9.95 9.81 -1.00
CA GLU A 178 10.23 8.51 -1.62
C GLU A 178 10.36 7.38 -0.59
N ASP A 179 10.92 7.66 0.59
CA ASP A 179 11.02 6.66 1.67
C ASP A 179 9.64 6.28 2.21
N TRP A 180 8.75 7.27 2.35
CA TRP A 180 7.35 7.02 2.65
C TRP A 180 6.68 6.18 1.55
N GLU A 181 6.89 6.53 0.28
CA GLU A 181 6.32 5.79 -0.84
C GLU A 181 6.81 4.34 -0.86
N ARG A 182 8.09 4.08 -0.57
CA ARG A 182 8.65 2.72 -0.47
C ARG A 182 7.95 1.89 0.59
N LEU A 183 7.84 2.41 1.82
CA LEU A 183 7.19 1.70 2.93
C LEU A 183 5.70 1.48 2.65
N VAL A 184 5.01 2.50 2.14
CA VAL A 184 3.59 2.43 1.78
C VAL A 184 3.36 1.41 0.67
N THR A 185 4.16 1.45 -0.39
CA THR A 185 4.05 0.52 -1.53
C THR A 185 4.19 -0.91 -1.05
N TRP A 186 5.21 -1.19 -0.24
CA TRP A 186 5.42 -2.53 0.31
C TRP A 186 4.23 -3.02 1.15
N MET A 187 3.68 -2.17 2.03
CA MET A 187 2.56 -2.57 2.88
C MET A 187 1.26 -2.73 2.09
N ASP A 188 0.94 -1.79 1.19
CA ASP A 188 -0.28 -1.82 0.38
C ASP A 188 -0.25 -2.91 -0.69
N THR A 189 0.93 -3.41 -1.08
CA THR A 189 1.04 -4.64 -1.88
C THR A 189 0.90 -5.91 -1.04
N TYR A 190 0.72 -5.83 0.29
CA TYR A 190 0.62 -6.97 1.23
C TYR A 190 1.93 -7.54 1.76
N GLY A 191 3.00 -6.76 1.74
CA GLY A 191 4.20 -7.04 2.52
C GLY A 191 5.06 -8.16 1.97
N GLN A 192 5.16 -8.31 0.65
CA GLN A 192 5.94 -9.37 0.00
C GLN A 192 7.42 -9.29 0.39
N ARG A 193 8.03 -10.47 0.54
CA ARG A 193 9.50 -10.59 0.62
C ARG A 193 10.14 -10.53 -0.76
N GLN A 194 9.56 -11.27 -1.70
CA GLN A 194 10.05 -11.48 -3.05
C GLN A 194 8.85 -11.57 -4.01
N GLY A 195 8.96 -10.94 -5.17
CA GLY A 195 7.93 -10.84 -6.20
C GLY A 195 8.24 -11.69 -7.43
N HIS A 196 9.05 -12.73 -7.26
CA HIS A 196 9.41 -13.70 -8.28
C HIS A 196 9.60 -15.08 -7.63
N PHE A 197 9.47 -16.13 -8.43
CA PHE A 197 9.61 -17.53 -8.02
C PHE A 197 10.97 -18.13 -8.42
N SER A 198 11.71 -17.47 -9.32
CA SER A 198 13.04 -17.92 -9.75
C SER A 198 13.86 -16.76 -10.31
N ALA A 199 15.19 -16.94 -10.32
CA ALA A 199 16.10 -15.97 -10.93
C ALA A 199 15.84 -15.78 -12.44
N GLU A 200 15.39 -16.83 -13.12
CA GLU A 200 14.98 -16.75 -14.53
C GLU A 200 13.73 -15.89 -14.70
N GLN A 201 12.70 -16.10 -13.87
CA GLN A 201 11.50 -15.28 -13.91
C GLN A 201 11.82 -13.81 -13.58
N GLU A 202 12.71 -13.55 -12.62
CA GLU A 202 13.17 -12.19 -12.31
C GLU A 202 13.78 -11.51 -13.54
N ARG A 203 14.66 -12.19 -14.29
CA ARG A 203 15.20 -11.68 -15.55
C ARG A 203 14.09 -11.42 -16.57
N GLY A 204 13.17 -12.37 -16.75
CA GLY A 204 12.03 -12.23 -17.65
C GLY A 204 11.13 -11.02 -17.32
N LEU A 205 10.91 -10.73 -16.04
CA LEU A 205 10.16 -9.55 -15.59
C LEU A 205 10.89 -8.24 -15.88
N HIS A 206 12.23 -8.23 -15.82
CA HIS A 206 13.02 -7.08 -16.23
C HIS A 206 12.97 -6.85 -17.75
N ASP A 207 13.04 -7.91 -18.55
CA ASP A 207 12.92 -7.78 -20.01
C ASP A 207 11.51 -7.38 -20.44
N LEU A 208 10.48 -7.91 -19.76
CA LEU A 208 9.11 -7.43 -19.94
C LEU A 208 9.00 -5.93 -19.65
N ARG A 209 9.62 -5.43 -18.58
CA ARG A 209 9.59 -3.98 -18.27
C ARG A 209 10.26 -3.14 -19.35
N LYS A 210 11.34 -3.63 -19.97
CA LYS A 210 11.99 -2.94 -21.12
C LYS A 210 11.05 -2.89 -22.31
N ARG A 211 10.36 -3.99 -22.65
CA ARG A 211 9.37 -4.02 -23.73
C ARG A 211 8.18 -3.09 -23.48
N LEU A 212 7.77 -2.95 -22.22
CA LEU A 212 6.68 -2.05 -21.82
C LEU A 212 7.11 -0.59 -21.60
N ALA A 213 8.39 -0.24 -21.80
CA ALA A 213 8.89 1.12 -21.61
C ALA A 213 8.07 2.20 -22.34
N PRO A 214 7.51 1.96 -23.56
CA PRO A 214 6.65 2.94 -24.23
C PRO A 214 5.35 3.26 -23.50
N LEU A 215 4.91 2.45 -22.53
CA LEU A 215 3.72 2.70 -21.71
C LEU A 215 4.04 3.47 -20.41
N LEU A 216 5.33 3.59 -20.07
CA LEU A 216 5.77 4.17 -18.81
C LEU A 216 6.03 5.67 -18.97
N ALA A 217 5.70 6.43 -17.93
CA ALA A 217 6.13 7.81 -17.76
C ALA A 217 7.52 7.85 -17.09
N LYS A 218 8.20 8.99 -17.19
CA LYS A 218 9.36 9.27 -16.33
C LYS A 218 8.87 9.52 -14.91
N ARG A 219 9.57 8.95 -13.93
CA ARG A 219 9.33 9.26 -12.52
C ARG A 219 9.85 10.69 -12.25
N PRO A 220 9.05 11.54 -11.57
CA PRO A 220 9.45 12.90 -11.22
C PRO A 220 10.58 12.93 -10.18
#